data_AF-A0A7W0KZ73-F1
#
_entry.id   AF-A0A7W0KZ73-F1
#
_cell.length_a   1.000
_cell.length_b   1.000
_cell.length_c   1.000
_cell.angle_alpha   90.00
_cell.angle_beta   90.00
_cell.angle_gamma   90.00
#
_symmetry.space_group_name_H-M   'P 1'
#
loop_
_entity.id
_entity.type
_entity.pdbx_description
1 polymer ?
#
loop_
_entity_poly.entity_id
_entity_poly.type
_entity_poly.pdbx_seq_one_letter_code
_entity_poly.pdbx_strand_id
1 'polypeptide(L)'
;LRPDVERVGRLARRVLDATDVTDATDAVAELCVHLRRYRTYLPDDSAGRAALAEAGADAGAARPDLAATIDALASVIDAPADDEAIELRTRWQQLTGPATAKGVEDRAYFRWGPLASLAEVGNHPEPDRRVDPVAALHEHHAVVAERWPTTLLAGTTHDMVRSDDVRATGLALAGRSDAWAALLDLWEREGRLAEGVAPATQWLALQTAVTTAGIGAERLTAFLVKAAREAELHSSWAHPSASFERRLGELARDVLAWTPVTRLAASLDRVGRAITLALLAVRATAPGVPDYYQGAEAFRAVLVDPDNRVEPDQAELVDIGARAAYVDGPGAWVDPSAGTARAVVIERLLALRRERIDALGPTGGYRSIPAEGPGADDVIAFARTVGDEAAVITVAPRAVVPVRQAELPLPPGCWRHVLVDDAPLAEGHVELTPAFATFPAVVLVTR
;
A
#
# COMPACT_ATOMS: atom_id res chain seq x y z
N LEU A 1 -3.90 7.80 24.14
CA LEU A 1 -4.75 8.98 23.88
C LEU A 1 -5.81 9.25 24.98
N ARG A 2 -5.94 8.41 26.02
CA ARG A 2 -6.94 8.61 27.09
C ARG A 2 -6.98 10.04 27.67
N PRO A 3 -5.86 10.69 28.03
CA PRO A 3 -5.90 12.05 28.55
C PRO A 3 -6.45 13.10 27.57
N ASP A 4 -6.25 12.91 26.26
CA ASP A 4 -6.78 13.79 25.23
C ASP A 4 -8.28 13.57 25.04
N VAL A 5 -8.73 12.32 24.98
CA VAL A 5 -10.16 11.96 24.93
C VAL A 5 -10.90 12.54 26.14
N GLU A 6 -10.37 12.36 27.35
CA GLU A 6 -10.98 12.93 28.58
C GLU A 6 -10.99 14.47 28.58
N ARG A 7 -9.99 15.12 27.97
CA ARG A 7 -9.96 16.59 27.83
C ARG A 7 -11.07 17.07 26.91
N VAL A 8 -11.25 16.41 25.77
CA VAL A 8 -12.34 16.71 24.83
C VAL A 8 -13.70 16.36 25.45
N GLY A 9 -13.81 15.23 26.15
CA GLY A 9 -15.03 14.82 26.86
C GLY A 9 -15.47 15.81 27.93
N ARG A 10 -14.53 16.37 28.73
CA ARG A 10 -14.85 17.46 29.67
C ARG A 10 -15.35 18.73 28.99
N LEU A 11 -14.85 19.05 27.81
CA LEU A 11 -15.31 20.20 27.01
C LEU A 11 -16.69 19.91 26.41
N ALA A 12 -16.87 18.73 25.80
CA ALA A 12 -18.14 18.26 25.28
C ALA A 12 -19.23 18.29 26.36
N ARG A 13 -18.93 17.82 27.57
CA ARG A 13 -19.87 17.87 28.68
C ARG A 13 -20.36 19.29 28.99
N ARG A 14 -19.47 20.30 28.99
CA ARG A 14 -19.85 21.69 29.25
C ARG A 14 -20.69 22.27 28.11
N VAL A 15 -20.26 22.05 26.88
CA VAL A 15 -20.94 22.61 25.68
C VAL A 15 -22.32 21.98 25.47
N LEU A 16 -22.47 20.69 25.75
CA LEU A 16 -23.74 19.97 25.61
C LEU A 16 -24.66 20.11 26.83
N ASP A 17 -24.22 20.77 27.90
CA ASP A 17 -24.85 20.75 29.23
C ASP A 17 -25.21 19.32 29.69
N ALA A 18 -24.34 18.35 29.37
CA ALA A 18 -24.57 16.95 29.69
C ALA A 18 -24.40 16.69 31.19
N THR A 19 -25.32 15.91 31.75
CA THR A 19 -25.34 15.57 33.18
C THR A 19 -24.15 14.71 33.58
N ASP A 20 -23.73 13.76 32.72
CA ASP A 20 -22.60 12.86 32.97
C ASP A 20 -21.42 13.16 32.05
N VAL A 21 -20.23 13.29 32.64
CA VAL A 21 -18.96 13.46 31.90
C VAL A 21 -18.50 12.16 31.25
N THR A 22 -18.89 11.01 31.80
CA THR A 22 -18.59 9.68 31.26
C THR A 22 -19.26 9.52 29.91
N ASP A 23 -20.57 9.76 29.84
CA ASP A 23 -21.35 9.68 28.59
C ASP A 23 -20.80 10.61 27.51
N ALA A 24 -20.42 11.85 27.86
CA ALA A 24 -19.81 12.79 26.91
C ALA A 24 -18.43 12.32 26.43
N THR A 25 -17.64 11.71 27.31
CA THR A 25 -16.31 11.18 26.97
C THR A 25 -16.41 9.95 26.07
N ASP A 26 -17.35 9.05 26.36
CA ASP A 26 -17.63 7.87 25.55
C ASP A 26 -18.21 8.27 24.19
N ALA A 27 -19.15 9.22 24.13
CA ALA A 27 -19.68 9.73 22.87
C ALA A 27 -18.59 10.33 21.97
N VAL A 28 -17.63 11.07 22.55
CA VAL A 28 -16.45 11.56 21.82
C VAL A 28 -15.62 10.39 21.28
N ALA A 29 -15.39 9.35 22.09
CA ALA A 29 -14.61 8.19 21.68
C ALA A 29 -15.30 7.40 20.54
N GLU A 30 -16.60 7.13 20.67
CA GLU A 30 -17.39 6.43 19.64
C GLU A 30 -17.42 7.21 18.33
N LEU A 31 -17.64 8.54 18.40
CA LEU A 31 -17.62 9.38 17.21
C LEU A 31 -16.24 9.39 16.53
N CYS A 32 -15.14 9.33 17.31
CA CYS A 32 -13.79 9.17 16.75
C CYS A 32 -13.58 7.79 16.11
N VAL A 33 -14.08 6.71 16.71
CA VAL A 33 -13.94 5.33 16.19
C VAL A 33 -14.67 5.16 14.87
N HIS A 34 -15.85 5.77 14.73
CA HIS A 34 -16.69 5.66 13.54
C HIS A 34 -16.35 6.66 12.43
N LEU A 35 -15.45 7.62 12.66
CA LEU A 35 -14.97 8.51 11.62
C LEU A 35 -14.03 7.77 10.66
N ARG A 36 -14.48 7.52 9.43
CA ARG A 36 -13.72 6.78 8.39
C ARG A 36 -12.67 7.63 7.65
N ARG A 37 -12.12 8.63 8.34
CA ARG A 37 -11.08 9.56 7.85
C ARG A 37 -10.21 10.00 9.03
N TYR A 38 -9.00 10.48 8.76
CA TYR A 38 -8.13 11.03 9.81
C TYR A 38 -8.77 12.19 10.55
N ARG A 39 -9.42 13.09 9.83
CA ARG A 39 -10.06 14.28 10.38
C ARG A 39 -10.96 14.93 9.35
N THR A 40 -11.80 15.84 9.83
CA THR A 40 -12.51 16.81 9.00
C THR A 40 -11.80 18.17 9.05
N TYR A 41 -12.15 19.05 8.12
CA TYR A 41 -11.72 20.46 8.07
C TYR A 41 -12.93 21.41 8.03
N LEU A 42 -13.89 21.19 8.94
CA LEU A 42 -15.11 21.99 9.03
C LEU A 42 -14.80 23.46 9.43
N PRO A 43 -15.59 24.44 8.92
CA PRO A 43 -16.83 24.26 8.16
C PRO A 43 -16.66 24.05 6.64
N ASP A 44 -15.47 24.31 6.08
CA ASP A 44 -15.20 24.39 4.63
C ASP A 44 -14.97 23.02 3.96
N ASP A 45 -15.43 21.95 4.59
CA ASP A 45 -15.20 20.55 4.19
C ASP A 45 -16.54 19.82 4.05
N SER A 46 -17.14 19.91 2.86
CA SER A 46 -18.42 19.24 2.58
C SER A 46 -18.33 17.72 2.67
N ALA A 47 -17.19 17.15 2.28
CA ALA A 47 -16.96 15.71 2.36
C ALA A 47 -16.74 15.27 3.83
N GLY A 48 -16.07 16.09 4.64
CA GLY A 48 -15.95 15.89 6.08
C GLY A 48 -17.28 16.04 6.82
N ARG A 49 -18.16 16.94 6.37
CA ARG A 49 -19.53 17.08 6.89
C ARG A 49 -20.34 15.80 6.68
N ALA A 50 -20.31 15.25 5.47
CA ALA A 50 -20.95 13.97 5.18
C ALA A 50 -20.36 12.84 6.04
N ALA A 51 -19.03 12.78 6.17
CA ALA A 51 -18.36 11.77 7.00
C ALA A 51 -18.70 11.89 8.50
N LEU A 52 -18.89 13.11 9.02
CA LEU A 52 -19.35 13.35 10.40
C LEU A 52 -20.77 12.82 10.61
N ALA A 53 -21.67 13.07 9.65
CA ALA A 53 -23.04 12.57 9.72
C ALA A 53 -23.10 11.04 9.68
N GLU A 54 -22.33 10.41 8.78
CA GLU A 54 -22.20 8.95 8.72
C GLU A 54 -21.61 8.37 10.02
N ALA A 55 -20.55 8.99 10.55
CA ALA A 55 -19.93 8.57 11.81
C ALA A 55 -20.90 8.68 12.99
N GLY A 56 -21.70 9.75 13.07
CA GLY A 56 -22.73 9.92 14.09
C GLY A 56 -23.81 8.84 14.03
N ALA A 57 -24.30 8.54 12.83
CA ALA A 57 -25.31 7.50 12.62
C ALA A 57 -24.78 6.10 12.99
N ASP A 58 -23.58 5.74 12.53
CA ASP A 58 -22.95 4.46 12.84
C ASP A 58 -22.66 4.31 14.34
N ALA A 59 -22.14 5.37 14.97
CA ALA A 59 -21.85 5.39 16.41
C ALA A 59 -23.12 5.28 17.26
N GLY A 60 -24.19 6.02 16.90
CA GLY A 60 -25.48 5.93 17.59
C GLY A 60 -26.13 4.56 17.46
N ALA A 61 -25.97 3.89 16.31
CA ALA A 61 -26.44 2.52 16.12
C ALA A 61 -25.63 1.50 16.95
N ALA A 62 -24.32 1.71 17.08
CA ALA A 62 -23.43 0.85 17.88
C ALA A 62 -23.63 1.05 19.39
N ARG A 63 -23.98 2.27 19.83
CA ARG A 63 -24.23 2.64 21.22
C ARG A 63 -25.59 3.34 21.39
N PRO A 64 -26.71 2.59 21.32
CA PRO A 64 -28.05 3.17 21.47
C PRO A 64 -28.27 3.90 22.80
N ASP A 65 -27.53 3.52 23.84
CA ASP A 65 -27.50 4.17 25.15
C ASP A 65 -26.93 5.60 25.11
N LEU A 66 -26.06 5.91 24.14
CA LEU A 66 -25.42 7.21 23.95
C LEU A 66 -25.94 7.97 22.72
N ALA A 67 -26.87 7.41 21.94
CA ALA A 67 -27.28 7.95 20.64
C ALA A 67 -27.66 9.44 20.68
N ALA A 68 -28.46 9.86 21.67
CA ALA A 68 -28.86 11.27 21.81
C ALA A 68 -27.65 12.20 22.09
N THR A 69 -26.68 11.74 22.88
CA THR A 69 -25.46 12.49 23.19
C THR A 69 -24.54 12.57 21.97
N ILE A 70 -24.43 11.48 21.19
CA ILE A 70 -23.67 11.43 19.94
C ILE A 70 -24.27 12.37 18.89
N ASP A 71 -25.60 12.35 18.72
CA ASP A 71 -26.30 13.24 17.79
C ASP A 71 -26.10 14.71 18.17
N ALA A 72 -26.24 15.03 19.46
CA ALA A 72 -25.99 16.39 19.96
C ALA A 72 -24.54 16.83 19.74
N LEU A 73 -23.57 15.95 20.02
CA LEU A 73 -22.15 16.21 19.78
C LEU A 73 -21.87 16.46 18.30
N ALA A 74 -22.36 15.60 17.41
CA ALA A 74 -22.18 15.74 15.97
C ALA A 74 -22.80 17.05 15.45
N SER A 75 -23.99 17.41 15.93
CA SER A 75 -24.65 18.67 15.56
C SER A 75 -23.84 19.90 15.99
N VAL A 76 -23.26 19.90 17.19
CA VAL A 76 -22.44 21.00 17.69
C VAL A 76 -21.11 21.10 16.93
N ILE A 77 -20.49 19.96 16.60
CA ILE A 77 -19.28 19.93 15.77
C ILE A 77 -19.57 20.48 14.37
N ASP A 78 -20.73 20.16 13.79
CA ASP A 78 -21.10 20.59 12.45
C ASP A 78 -21.41 22.10 12.35
N ALA A 79 -22.12 22.61 13.37
CA ALA A 79 -22.62 23.98 13.43
C ALA A 79 -22.46 24.58 14.84
N PRO A 80 -21.23 24.97 15.24
CA PRO A 80 -20.98 25.52 16.56
C PRO A 80 -21.61 26.91 16.71
N ALA A 81 -22.25 27.17 17.85
CA ALA A 81 -22.99 28.40 18.12
C ALA A 81 -22.15 29.50 18.79
N ASP A 82 -21.06 29.14 19.47
CA ASP A 82 -20.21 30.04 20.26
C ASP A 82 -18.73 29.59 20.27
N ASP A 83 -17.89 30.34 20.99
CA ASP A 83 -16.44 30.09 21.08
C ASP A 83 -16.10 28.74 21.74
N GLU A 84 -16.87 28.28 22.72
CA GLU A 84 -16.63 26.97 23.35
C GLU A 84 -16.99 25.81 22.41
N ALA A 85 -18.07 25.95 21.64
CA ALA A 85 -18.45 24.99 20.61
C ALA A 85 -17.43 24.97 19.45
N ILE A 86 -16.88 26.12 19.07
CA ILE A 86 -15.77 26.22 18.10
C ILE A 86 -14.52 25.51 18.64
N GLU A 87 -14.20 25.70 19.92
CA GLU A 87 -13.09 24.96 20.55
C GLU A 87 -13.36 23.46 20.54
N LEU A 88 -14.59 23.01 20.87
CA LEU A 88 -14.94 21.59 20.88
C LEU A 88 -14.71 20.94 19.51
N ARG A 89 -15.25 21.54 18.44
CA ARG A 89 -15.00 21.11 17.06
C ARG A 89 -13.50 21.01 16.77
N THR A 90 -12.75 22.06 17.10
CA THR A 90 -11.31 22.14 16.82
C THR A 90 -10.53 21.06 17.56
N ARG A 91 -10.81 20.84 18.84
CA ARG A 91 -10.14 19.84 19.68
C ARG A 91 -10.49 18.41 19.25
N TRP A 92 -11.74 18.16 18.87
CA TRP A 92 -12.13 16.88 18.31
C TRP A 92 -11.42 16.61 16.97
N GLN A 93 -11.37 17.58 16.05
CA GLN A 93 -10.60 17.47 14.79
C GLN A 93 -9.09 17.30 15.00
N GLN A 94 -8.53 17.78 16.12
CA GLN A 94 -7.13 17.56 16.53
C GLN A 94 -6.90 16.16 17.13
N LEU A 95 -7.93 15.57 17.75
CA LEU A 95 -7.89 14.26 18.40
C LEU A 95 -8.02 13.10 17.40
N THR A 96 -8.87 13.24 16.36
CA THR A 96 -9.18 12.16 15.42
C THR A 96 -7.95 11.68 14.66
N GLY A 97 -7.03 12.58 14.27
CA GLY A 97 -5.83 12.19 13.51
C GLY A 97 -4.92 11.22 14.27
N PRO A 98 -4.46 11.58 15.49
CA PRO A 98 -3.75 10.65 16.36
C PRO A 98 -4.55 9.38 16.68
N ALA A 99 -5.88 9.47 16.82
CA ALA A 99 -6.73 8.30 17.08
C ALA A 99 -6.68 7.30 15.92
N THR A 100 -6.79 7.77 14.68
CA THR A 100 -6.64 6.93 13.48
C THR A 100 -5.23 6.34 13.41
N ALA A 101 -4.17 7.16 13.50
CA ALA A 101 -2.79 6.66 13.40
C ALA A 101 -2.47 5.61 14.48
N LYS A 102 -2.78 5.89 15.76
CA LYS A 102 -2.47 4.98 16.87
C LYS A 102 -3.42 3.79 16.97
N GLY A 103 -4.67 3.93 16.56
CA GLY A 103 -5.68 2.88 16.63
C GLY A 103 -5.68 1.94 15.42
N VAL A 104 -5.40 2.47 14.23
CA VAL A 104 -5.42 1.71 12.98
C VAL A 104 -4.01 1.27 12.60
N GLU A 105 -3.12 2.21 12.33
CA GLU A 105 -1.80 1.93 11.74
C GLU A 105 -0.87 1.24 12.75
N ASP A 106 -0.75 1.80 13.95
CA ASP A 106 0.13 1.27 15.01
C ASP A 106 -0.55 0.17 15.85
N ARG A 107 -1.71 -0.37 15.41
CA ARG A 107 -2.42 -1.39 16.19
C ARG A 107 -3.26 -2.36 15.38
N ALA A 108 -4.32 -1.89 14.72
CA ALA A 108 -5.23 -2.75 13.97
C ALA A 108 -4.49 -3.48 12.84
N TYR A 109 -3.57 -2.81 12.14
CA TYR A 109 -2.73 -3.43 11.11
C TYR A 109 -1.89 -4.60 11.63
N PHE A 110 -1.35 -4.50 12.84
CA PHE A 110 -0.60 -5.58 13.48
C PHE A 110 -1.47 -6.72 14.03
N ARG A 111 -2.80 -6.53 14.02
CA ARG A 111 -3.79 -7.57 14.35
C ARG A 111 -4.46 -8.16 13.11
N TRP A 112 -4.31 -7.51 11.95
CA TRP A 112 -4.93 -7.93 10.70
C TRP A 112 -4.04 -8.91 9.95
N GLY A 113 -4.47 -10.18 9.92
CA GLY A 113 -3.68 -11.31 9.43
C GLY A 113 -3.93 -11.83 7.99
N PRO A 114 -5.06 -11.58 7.29
CA PRO A 114 -5.34 -12.25 6.01
C PRO A 114 -4.24 -12.14 4.95
N LEU A 115 -3.76 -10.93 4.65
CA LEU A 115 -2.63 -10.72 3.75
C LEU A 115 -1.83 -9.50 4.18
N ALA A 116 -0.93 -9.66 5.15
CA ALA A 116 -0.35 -8.55 5.92
C ALA A 116 0.29 -7.42 5.06
N SER A 117 0.68 -7.71 3.82
CA SER A 117 1.13 -6.73 2.82
C SER A 117 0.10 -5.66 2.42
N LEU A 118 -1.19 -5.84 2.72
CA LEU A 118 -2.22 -4.81 2.51
C LEU A 118 -2.41 -3.90 3.72
N ALA A 119 -1.93 -4.28 4.91
CA ALA A 119 -1.97 -3.44 6.10
C ALA A 119 -0.80 -2.46 6.09
N GLU A 120 -0.98 -1.36 5.36
CA GLU A 120 0.04 -0.36 5.07
C GLU A 120 -0.50 1.05 5.33
N VAL A 121 0.39 1.99 5.68
CA VAL A 121 0.05 3.39 5.98
C VAL A 121 -0.79 3.99 4.84
N GLY A 122 -1.94 4.57 5.21
CA GLY A 122 -2.89 5.14 4.25
C GLY A 122 -3.75 4.15 3.45
N ASN A 123 -3.66 2.84 3.66
CA ASN A 123 -4.49 1.84 2.95
C ASN A 123 -5.64 1.31 3.82
N HIS A 124 -6.78 0.97 3.21
CA HIS A 124 -7.76 0.09 3.85
C HIS A 124 -7.44 -1.36 3.46
N PRO A 125 -7.00 -2.24 4.38
CA PRO A 125 -6.47 -3.54 4.02
C PRO A 125 -7.51 -4.53 3.48
N GLU A 126 -8.80 -4.27 3.71
CA GLU A 126 -9.90 -5.09 3.20
C GLU A 126 -10.48 -4.49 1.91
N PRO A 127 -10.32 -5.15 0.74
CA PRO A 127 -10.86 -4.63 -0.52
C PRO A 127 -12.39 -4.64 -0.53
N ASP A 128 -13.02 -3.56 -1.00
CA ASP A 128 -14.47 -3.55 -1.25
C ASP A 128 -14.78 -4.38 -2.49
N ARG A 129 -15.36 -5.56 -2.29
CA ARG A 129 -15.72 -6.50 -3.36
C ARG A 129 -16.82 -6.00 -4.30
N ARG A 130 -17.47 -4.88 -3.98
CA ARG A 130 -18.51 -4.26 -4.82
C ARG A 130 -17.94 -3.30 -5.86
N VAL A 131 -16.66 -2.95 -5.76
CA VAL A 131 -15.98 -2.00 -6.63
C VAL A 131 -15.10 -2.76 -7.61
N ASP A 132 -15.14 -2.38 -8.89
CA ASP A 132 -14.12 -2.83 -9.84
C ASP A 132 -12.82 -2.05 -9.58
N PRO A 133 -11.75 -2.72 -9.09
CA PRO A 133 -10.53 -2.02 -8.70
C PRO A 133 -9.80 -1.38 -9.89
N VAL A 134 -9.94 -1.89 -11.11
CA VAL A 134 -9.27 -1.29 -12.29
C VAL A 134 -10.00 -0.02 -12.70
N ALA A 135 -11.33 -0.06 -12.75
CA ALA A 135 -12.13 1.13 -12.99
C ALA A 135 -11.87 2.21 -11.92
N ALA A 136 -11.85 1.83 -10.63
CA ALA A 136 -11.56 2.75 -9.53
C ALA A 136 -10.15 3.35 -9.61
N LEU A 137 -9.15 2.57 -10.04
CA LEU A 137 -7.79 3.06 -10.27
C LEU A 137 -7.74 4.09 -11.40
N HIS A 138 -8.43 3.83 -12.52
CA HIS A 138 -8.49 4.76 -13.64
C HIS A 138 -9.24 6.05 -13.28
N GLU A 139 -10.36 5.95 -12.56
CA GLU A 139 -11.09 7.11 -12.04
C GLU A 139 -10.21 7.94 -11.10
N HIS A 140 -9.51 7.28 -10.18
CA HIS A 140 -8.58 7.94 -9.27
C HIS A 140 -7.50 8.72 -10.04
N HIS A 141 -6.83 8.10 -11.00
CA HIS A 141 -5.78 8.78 -11.77
C HIS A 141 -6.31 9.88 -12.69
N ALA A 142 -7.54 9.75 -13.23
CA ALA A 142 -8.17 10.83 -13.97
C ALA A 142 -8.41 12.06 -13.07
N VAL A 143 -8.93 11.85 -11.85
CA VAL A 143 -9.13 12.94 -10.87
C VAL A 143 -7.79 13.54 -10.43
N VAL A 144 -6.76 12.72 -10.21
CA VAL A 144 -5.41 13.21 -9.85
C VAL A 144 -4.83 14.08 -10.96
N ALA A 145 -4.98 13.68 -12.23
CA ALA A 145 -4.51 14.48 -13.37
C ALA A 145 -5.14 15.87 -13.42
N GLU A 146 -6.42 16.00 -13.05
CA GLU A 146 -7.13 17.27 -13.06
C GLU A 146 -6.83 18.13 -11.83
N ARG A 147 -6.88 17.52 -10.64
CA ARG A 147 -6.93 18.25 -9.36
C ARG A 147 -5.60 18.35 -8.64
N TRP A 148 -4.76 17.32 -8.74
CA TRP A 148 -3.50 17.21 -8.01
C TRP A 148 -2.36 16.69 -8.88
N PRO A 149 -2.10 17.30 -10.06
CA PRO A 149 -1.18 16.75 -11.05
C PRO A 149 0.29 16.73 -10.58
N THR A 150 0.61 17.44 -9.49
CA THR A 150 1.93 17.48 -8.85
C THR A 150 1.99 16.71 -7.53
N THR A 151 0.99 15.89 -7.20
CA THR A 151 1.01 15.06 -5.99
C THR A 151 2.13 14.02 -6.04
N LEU A 152 2.71 13.68 -4.89
CA LEU A 152 3.72 12.62 -4.81
C LEU A 152 3.07 11.25 -5.03
N LEU A 153 3.78 10.38 -5.75
CA LEU A 153 3.45 8.97 -5.92
C LEU A 153 4.56 8.12 -5.26
N ALA A 154 4.38 7.85 -3.97
CA ALA A 154 5.33 7.08 -3.17
C ALA A 154 5.08 5.57 -3.31
N GLY A 155 6.18 4.80 -3.45
CA GLY A 155 6.16 3.34 -3.37
C GLY A 155 6.55 2.88 -1.97
N THR A 156 7.71 3.29 -1.50
CA THR A 156 8.23 3.03 -0.16
C THR A 156 8.53 4.38 0.49
N THR A 157 8.30 4.50 1.79
CA THR A 157 8.70 5.68 2.58
C THR A 157 9.44 5.22 3.85
N HIS A 158 9.85 6.17 4.68
CA HIS A 158 10.48 5.87 5.95
C HIS A 158 9.48 5.46 7.06
N ASP A 159 8.18 5.72 6.87
CA ASP A 159 7.13 5.39 7.85
C ASP A 159 6.26 4.20 7.45
N MET A 160 6.52 3.61 6.28
CA MET A 160 5.83 2.39 5.82
C MET A 160 6.08 1.17 6.74
N VAL A 161 5.18 0.20 6.69
CA VAL A 161 5.27 -1.07 7.42
C VAL A 161 6.06 -2.11 6.63
N ARG A 162 5.89 -2.19 5.31
CA ARG A 162 6.56 -3.12 4.40
C ARG A 162 6.92 -2.47 3.06
N SER A 163 8.16 -2.67 2.59
CA SER A 163 8.60 -2.04 1.34
C SER A 163 7.73 -2.50 0.18
N ASP A 164 7.71 -1.73 -0.91
CA ASP A 164 7.01 -2.11 -2.13
C ASP A 164 7.40 -3.51 -2.64
N ASP A 165 8.66 -3.93 -2.46
CA ASP A 165 9.11 -5.28 -2.78
C ASP A 165 8.49 -6.38 -1.90
N VAL A 166 8.38 -6.13 -0.59
CA VAL A 166 7.71 -7.06 0.33
C VAL A 166 6.21 -7.11 0.02
N ARG A 167 5.62 -5.96 -0.32
CA ARG A 167 4.20 -5.88 -0.67
C ARG A 167 3.90 -6.57 -2.00
N ALA A 168 4.73 -6.38 -3.02
CA ALA A 168 4.65 -7.05 -4.31
C ALA A 168 4.79 -8.57 -4.17
N THR A 169 5.71 -9.05 -3.33
CA THR A 169 5.83 -10.49 -3.02
C THR A 169 4.62 -11.00 -2.24
N GLY A 170 4.00 -10.17 -1.40
CA GLY A 170 2.69 -10.48 -0.79
C GLY A 170 1.57 -10.63 -1.82
N LEU A 171 1.52 -9.77 -2.83
CA LEU A 171 0.58 -9.94 -3.95
C LEU A 171 0.86 -11.25 -4.72
N ALA A 172 2.15 -11.60 -4.90
CA ALA A 172 2.54 -12.88 -5.47
C ALA A 172 2.00 -14.07 -4.63
N LEU A 173 2.10 -13.99 -3.30
CA LEU A 173 1.55 -14.97 -2.38
C LEU A 173 0.02 -15.09 -2.50
N ALA A 174 -0.68 -13.96 -2.67
CA ALA A 174 -2.14 -13.94 -2.84
C ALA A 174 -2.60 -14.72 -4.08
N GLY A 175 -1.85 -14.62 -5.19
CA GLY A 175 -2.09 -15.42 -6.40
C GLY A 175 -1.72 -16.90 -6.26
N ARG A 176 -1.05 -17.28 -5.16
CA ARG A 176 -0.71 -18.65 -4.78
C ARG A 176 -1.33 -19.04 -3.44
N SER A 177 -2.57 -18.59 -3.22
CA SER A 177 -3.33 -18.86 -1.99
C SER A 177 -3.52 -20.35 -1.70
N ASP A 178 -3.54 -21.19 -2.72
CA ASP A 178 -3.51 -22.66 -2.63
C ASP A 178 -2.23 -23.17 -1.94
N ALA A 179 -1.08 -22.68 -2.40
CA ALA A 179 0.22 -23.04 -1.84
C ALA A 179 0.39 -22.49 -0.41
N TRP A 180 -0.16 -21.30 -0.15
CA TRP A 180 -0.19 -20.72 1.19
C TRP A 180 -1.03 -21.58 2.15
N ALA A 181 -2.24 -21.96 1.77
CA ALA A 181 -3.11 -22.82 2.58
C ALA A 181 -2.43 -24.18 2.87
N ALA A 182 -1.87 -24.82 1.83
CA ALA A 182 -1.14 -26.08 1.99
C ALA A 182 0.08 -25.96 2.90
N LEU A 183 0.77 -24.81 2.88
CA LEU A 183 1.89 -24.53 3.79
C LEU A 183 1.41 -24.46 5.25
N LEU A 184 0.30 -23.75 5.52
CA LEU A 184 -0.26 -23.65 6.86
C LEU A 184 -0.71 -25.01 7.40
N ASP A 185 -1.40 -25.80 6.58
CA ASP A 185 -1.83 -27.15 6.93
C ASP A 185 -0.64 -28.06 7.21
N LEU A 186 0.47 -27.91 6.47
CA LEU A 186 1.69 -28.68 6.71
C LEU A 186 2.37 -28.25 8.01
N TRP A 187 2.43 -26.94 8.31
CA TRP A 187 2.99 -26.42 9.55
C TRP A 187 2.28 -27.00 10.78
N GLU A 188 0.96 -27.04 10.74
CA GLU A 188 0.14 -27.62 11.81
C GLU A 188 0.31 -29.14 11.91
N ARG A 189 0.25 -29.88 10.79
CA ARG A 189 0.42 -31.34 10.78
C ARG A 189 1.78 -31.81 11.26
N GLU A 190 2.83 -31.03 11.05
CA GLU A 190 4.18 -31.31 11.56
C GLU A 190 4.33 -30.96 13.06
N GLY A 191 3.27 -30.48 13.73
CA GLY A 191 3.31 -30.13 15.14
C GLY A 191 4.16 -28.89 15.44
N ARG A 192 4.34 -28.00 14.45
CA ARG A 192 5.21 -26.81 14.57
C ARG A 192 4.51 -25.60 15.17
N LEU A 193 3.25 -25.74 15.59
CA LEU A 193 2.53 -24.68 16.30
C LEU A 193 3.25 -24.37 17.62
N ALA A 194 3.84 -23.18 17.71
CA ALA A 194 4.56 -22.74 18.89
C ALA A 194 3.60 -22.54 20.08
N GLU A 195 3.79 -23.31 21.14
CA GLU A 195 2.95 -23.23 22.34
C GLU A 195 3.06 -21.84 22.99
N GLY A 196 1.90 -21.26 23.33
CA GLY A 196 1.81 -19.92 23.93
C GLY A 196 2.14 -18.77 22.98
N VAL A 197 2.19 -19.03 21.67
CA VAL A 197 2.16 -17.99 20.63
C VAL A 197 0.86 -18.15 19.84
N ALA A 198 0.04 -17.10 19.80
CA ALA A 198 -1.24 -17.15 19.09
C ALA A 198 -1.04 -17.52 17.60
N PRO A 199 -1.92 -18.35 17.00
CA PRO A 199 -1.79 -18.73 15.59
C PRO A 199 -1.64 -17.53 14.64
N ALA A 200 -2.35 -16.42 14.89
CA ALA A 200 -2.21 -15.18 14.13
C ALA A 200 -0.79 -14.63 14.07
N THR A 201 -0.06 -14.67 15.19
CA THR A 201 1.35 -14.25 15.24
C THR A 201 2.25 -15.22 14.47
N GLN A 202 1.93 -16.52 14.47
CA GLN A 202 2.67 -17.51 13.70
C GLN A 202 2.45 -17.35 12.20
N TRP A 203 1.21 -17.08 11.76
CA TRP A 203 0.91 -16.76 10.36
C TRP A 203 1.60 -15.48 9.91
N LEU A 204 1.67 -14.46 10.77
CA LEU A 204 2.43 -13.24 10.48
C LEU A 204 3.93 -13.55 10.31
N ALA A 205 4.52 -14.39 11.17
CA ALA A 205 5.92 -14.80 11.04
C ALA A 205 6.19 -15.54 9.72
N LEU A 206 5.33 -16.50 9.38
CA LEU A 206 5.40 -17.25 8.13
C LEU A 206 5.22 -16.35 6.90
N GLN A 207 4.22 -15.46 6.89
CA GLN A 207 4.01 -14.51 5.80
C GLN A 207 5.23 -13.60 5.63
N THR A 208 5.69 -12.96 6.72
CA THR A 208 6.85 -12.07 6.66
C THR A 208 8.10 -12.80 6.15
N ALA A 209 8.37 -14.03 6.60
CA ALA A 209 9.50 -14.83 6.11
C ALA A 209 9.38 -15.16 4.61
N VAL A 210 8.19 -15.51 4.14
CA VAL A 210 7.92 -15.79 2.73
C VAL A 210 8.05 -14.54 1.86
N THR A 211 7.53 -13.39 2.31
CA THR A 211 7.48 -12.16 1.50
C THR A 211 8.77 -11.35 1.51
N THR A 212 9.66 -11.59 2.46
CA THR A 212 10.97 -10.92 2.53
C THR A 212 12.10 -11.72 1.88
N ALA A 213 11.86 -13.02 1.59
CA ALA A 213 12.77 -13.91 0.87
C ALA A 213 14.24 -13.81 1.32
N GLY A 214 14.57 -14.43 2.45
CA GLY A 214 15.94 -14.48 2.97
C GLY A 214 16.23 -13.53 4.14
N ILE A 215 15.19 -13.03 4.83
CA ILE A 215 15.35 -12.31 6.09
C ILE A 215 16.12 -13.15 7.13
N GLY A 216 17.04 -12.52 7.85
CA GLY A 216 17.75 -13.16 8.97
C GLY A 216 16.88 -13.28 10.22
N ALA A 217 17.18 -14.27 11.07
CA ALA A 217 16.44 -14.51 12.31
C ALA A 217 16.39 -13.30 13.24
N GLU A 218 17.46 -12.50 13.31
CA GLU A 218 17.50 -11.29 14.12
C GLU A 218 16.49 -10.23 13.63
N ARG A 219 16.48 -9.95 12.32
CA ARG A 219 15.53 -9.00 11.70
C ARG A 219 14.08 -9.47 11.84
N LEU A 220 13.80 -10.76 11.61
CA LEU A 220 12.47 -11.32 11.79
C LEU A 220 12.01 -11.27 13.26
N THR A 221 12.91 -11.57 14.20
CA THR A 221 12.63 -11.45 15.65
C THR A 221 12.31 -10.01 16.02
N ALA A 222 13.12 -9.05 15.59
CA ALA A 222 12.91 -7.63 15.86
C ALA A 222 11.56 -7.15 15.33
N PHE A 223 11.21 -7.54 14.10
CA PHE A 223 9.90 -7.26 13.52
C PHE A 223 8.76 -7.86 14.35
N LEU A 224 8.84 -9.14 14.72
CA LEU A 224 7.77 -9.81 15.49
C LEU A 224 7.59 -9.22 16.88
N VAL A 225 8.69 -8.84 17.55
CA VAL A 225 8.64 -8.15 18.85
C VAL A 225 7.96 -6.79 18.70
N LYS A 226 8.33 -5.99 17.69
CA LYS A 226 7.66 -4.72 17.41
C LYS A 226 6.17 -4.95 17.13
N ALA A 227 5.84 -5.85 16.20
CA ALA A 227 4.45 -6.18 15.86
C ALA A 227 3.63 -6.61 17.09
N ALA A 228 4.19 -7.44 17.97
CA ALA A 228 3.53 -7.87 19.20
C ALA A 228 3.27 -6.71 20.17
N ARG A 229 4.22 -5.76 20.27
CA ARG A 229 4.08 -4.57 21.13
C ARG A 229 3.08 -3.57 20.57
N GLU A 230 3.05 -3.37 19.26
CA GLU A 230 2.05 -2.52 18.58
C GLU A 230 0.65 -3.11 18.70
N ALA A 231 0.53 -4.43 18.54
CA ALA A 231 -0.74 -5.13 18.70
C ALA A 231 -1.28 -5.07 20.14
N GLU A 232 -0.45 -4.91 21.18
CA GLU A 232 -0.86 -4.84 22.59
C GLU A 232 -1.78 -5.99 23.04
N LEU A 233 -1.58 -7.21 22.54
CA LEU A 233 -2.35 -8.40 22.94
C LEU A 233 -1.62 -9.27 23.97
N HIS A 234 -0.29 -9.41 23.81
CA HIS A 234 0.55 -10.30 24.64
C HIS A 234 1.85 -9.64 25.12
N SER A 235 2.26 -8.53 24.51
CA SER A 235 3.34 -7.64 24.93
C SER A 235 2.93 -6.22 24.58
N SER A 236 3.52 -5.22 25.22
CA SER A 236 3.30 -3.79 24.90
C SER A 236 4.57 -3.00 25.12
N TRP A 237 4.64 -1.78 24.59
CA TRP A 237 5.74 -0.86 24.87
C TRP A 237 5.83 -0.48 26.36
N ALA A 238 4.69 -0.34 27.04
CA ALA A 238 4.64 0.02 28.46
C ALA A 238 4.97 -1.17 29.39
N HIS A 239 4.53 -2.37 29.02
CA HIS A 239 4.73 -3.59 29.79
C HIS A 239 5.24 -4.72 28.87
N PRO A 240 6.55 -4.74 28.54
CA PRO A 240 7.12 -5.79 27.70
C PRO A 240 7.07 -7.16 28.37
N SER A 241 6.65 -8.18 27.62
CA SER A 241 6.61 -9.58 28.07
C SER A 241 7.87 -10.32 27.61
N ALA A 242 8.92 -10.30 28.43
CA ALA A 242 10.20 -10.91 28.07
C ALA A 242 10.10 -12.41 27.76
N SER A 243 9.18 -13.14 28.39
CA SER A 243 8.95 -14.56 28.10
C SER A 243 8.29 -14.78 26.75
N PHE A 244 7.30 -13.96 26.40
CA PHE A 244 6.64 -14.01 25.09
C PHE A 244 7.60 -13.60 23.97
N GLU A 245 8.36 -12.52 24.17
CA GLU A 245 9.32 -12.02 23.18
C GLU A 245 10.46 -13.02 22.90
N ARG A 246 10.90 -13.81 23.89
CA ARG A 246 11.82 -14.93 23.64
C ARG A 246 11.22 -16.01 22.75
N ARG A 247 9.94 -16.37 22.95
CA ARG A 247 9.24 -17.35 22.10
C ARG A 247 9.11 -16.85 20.66
N LEU A 248 8.97 -15.54 20.43
CA LEU A 248 8.98 -14.98 19.09
C LEU A 248 10.34 -15.17 18.40
N GLY A 249 11.44 -15.06 19.14
CA GLY A 249 12.78 -15.35 18.61
C GLY A 249 13.01 -16.82 18.31
N GLU A 250 12.43 -17.72 19.10
CA GLU A 250 12.41 -19.17 18.82
C GLU A 250 11.61 -19.48 17.56
N LEU A 251 10.38 -18.96 17.48
CA LEU A 251 9.52 -19.06 16.30
C LEU A 251 10.23 -18.55 15.03
N ALA A 252 10.90 -17.39 15.09
CA ALA A 252 11.62 -16.84 13.95
C ALA A 252 12.70 -17.80 13.43
N ARG A 253 13.46 -18.42 14.33
CA ARG A 253 14.47 -19.43 13.97
C ARG A 253 13.82 -20.68 13.38
N ASP A 254 12.75 -21.16 13.98
CA ASP A 254 12.06 -22.38 13.55
C ASP A 254 11.38 -22.23 12.19
N VAL A 255 10.82 -21.04 11.90
CA VAL A 255 10.25 -20.68 10.60
C VAL A 255 11.34 -20.65 9.53
N LEU A 256 12.45 -19.97 9.79
CA LEU A 256 13.53 -19.81 8.79
C LEU A 256 14.32 -21.09 8.54
N ALA A 257 14.37 -22.00 9.52
CA ALA A 257 14.96 -23.34 9.35
C ALA A 257 14.05 -24.30 8.56
N TRP A 258 12.79 -23.95 8.33
CA TRP A 258 11.82 -24.84 7.72
C TRP A 258 11.81 -24.73 6.19
N THR A 259 12.26 -25.80 5.52
CA THR A 259 12.42 -25.84 4.06
C THR A 259 11.18 -25.48 3.24
N PRO A 260 9.94 -25.87 3.63
CA PRO A 260 8.74 -25.43 2.91
C PRO A 260 8.57 -23.91 2.81
N VAL A 261 8.90 -23.14 3.85
CA VAL A 261 8.86 -21.66 3.80
C VAL A 261 9.89 -21.12 2.82
N THR A 262 11.12 -21.61 2.86
CA THR A 262 12.19 -21.12 1.97
C THR A 262 11.92 -21.49 0.51
N ARG A 263 11.33 -22.67 0.26
CA ARG A 263 10.87 -23.08 -1.08
C ARG A 263 9.73 -22.20 -1.59
N LEU A 264 8.74 -21.88 -0.76
CA LEU A 264 7.66 -21.00 -1.16
C LEU A 264 8.20 -19.60 -1.47
N ALA A 265 9.04 -19.04 -0.59
CA ALA A 265 9.69 -17.74 -0.81
C ALA A 265 10.44 -17.70 -2.16
N ALA A 266 11.28 -18.70 -2.43
CA ALA A 266 12.01 -18.80 -3.69
C ALA A 266 11.09 -18.91 -4.93
N SER A 267 9.94 -19.58 -4.80
CA SER A 267 8.97 -19.69 -5.89
C SER A 267 8.22 -18.39 -6.20
N LEU A 268 8.19 -17.45 -5.24
CA LEU A 268 7.50 -16.17 -5.38
C LEU A 268 8.44 -15.04 -5.81
N ASP A 269 9.75 -15.15 -5.57
CA ASP A 269 10.72 -14.07 -5.77
C ASP A 269 10.62 -13.42 -7.17
N ARG A 270 10.68 -14.23 -8.24
CA ARG A 270 10.60 -13.69 -9.61
C ARG A 270 9.25 -13.04 -9.94
N VAL A 271 8.15 -13.56 -9.39
CA VAL A 271 6.81 -12.99 -9.58
C VAL A 271 6.67 -11.69 -8.79
N GLY A 272 7.16 -11.64 -7.55
CA GLY A 272 7.22 -10.44 -6.72
C GLY A 272 8.01 -9.32 -7.40
N ARG A 273 9.20 -9.63 -7.93
CA ARG A 273 10.01 -8.66 -8.70
C ARG A 273 9.29 -8.16 -9.95
N ALA A 274 8.60 -9.04 -10.68
CA ALA A 274 7.81 -8.65 -11.84
C ALA A 274 6.69 -7.67 -11.45
N ILE A 275 5.99 -7.93 -10.34
CA ILE A 275 4.95 -7.03 -9.80
C ILE A 275 5.56 -5.69 -9.38
N THR A 276 6.72 -5.67 -8.70
CA THR A 276 7.43 -4.42 -8.39
C THR A 276 7.71 -3.60 -9.65
N LEU A 277 8.26 -4.23 -10.70
CA LEU A 277 8.61 -3.52 -11.94
C LEU A 277 7.37 -2.98 -12.67
N ALA A 278 6.28 -3.76 -12.68
CA ALA A 278 4.99 -3.35 -13.22
C ALA A 278 4.43 -2.12 -12.48
N LEU A 279 4.38 -2.18 -11.14
CA LEU A 279 3.89 -1.07 -10.31
C LEU A 279 4.80 0.16 -10.41
N LEU A 280 6.12 -0.04 -10.52
CA LEU A 280 7.08 1.03 -10.77
C LEU A 280 6.82 1.72 -12.10
N ALA A 281 6.58 0.96 -13.18
CA ALA A 281 6.26 1.53 -14.49
C ALA A 281 4.98 2.36 -14.44
N VAL A 282 3.91 1.83 -13.83
CA VAL A 282 2.65 2.55 -13.60
C VAL A 282 2.90 3.84 -12.81
N ARG A 283 3.62 3.75 -11.70
CA ARG A 283 3.90 4.90 -10.83
C ARG A 283 4.75 5.98 -11.50
N ALA A 284 5.70 5.59 -12.33
CA ALA A 284 6.57 6.52 -13.05
C ALA A 284 5.84 7.26 -14.19
N THR A 285 4.79 6.69 -14.76
CA THR A 285 4.05 7.28 -15.89
C THR A 285 2.67 7.82 -15.54
N ALA A 286 2.10 7.44 -14.39
CA ALA A 286 0.84 7.98 -13.88
C ALA A 286 0.91 9.50 -13.58
N PRO A 287 -0.25 10.18 -13.50
CA PRO A 287 -0.33 11.59 -13.08
C PRO A 287 0.17 11.78 -11.65
N GLY A 288 1.04 12.77 -11.45
CA GLY A 288 1.80 12.97 -10.21
C GLY A 288 3.31 12.93 -10.42
N VAL A 289 4.05 13.04 -9.33
CA VAL A 289 5.52 13.04 -9.28
C VAL A 289 5.98 11.75 -8.57
N PRO A 290 6.62 10.80 -9.27
CA PRO A 290 7.11 9.58 -8.64
C PRO A 290 8.22 9.89 -7.63
N ASP A 291 8.09 9.34 -6.44
CA ASP A 291 9.06 9.47 -5.34
C ASP A 291 9.91 8.20 -5.20
N TYR A 292 11.19 8.34 -4.87
CA TYR A 292 12.10 7.21 -4.71
C TYR A 292 12.80 7.31 -3.36
N TYR A 293 12.42 6.43 -2.44
CA TYR A 293 13.11 6.32 -1.16
C TYR A 293 14.54 5.81 -1.36
N GLN A 294 15.46 6.23 -0.50
CA GLN A 294 16.90 5.94 -0.66
C GLN A 294 17.18 4.44 -0.86
N GLY A 295 17.88 4.10 -1.94
CA GLY A 295 18.20 2.73 -2.33
C GLY A 295 17.09 1.99 -3.10
N ALA A 296 16.04 2.68 -3.54
CA ALA A 296 14.98 2.11 -4.39
C ALA A 296 15.46 1.69 -5.78
N GLU A 297 16.70 2.00 -6.17
CA GLU A 297 17.32 1.51 -7.40
C GLU A 297 17.55 0.00 -7.37
N ALA A 298 17.75 -0.57 -6.17
CA ALA A 298 17.86 -1.99 -5.92
C ALA A 298 16.54 -2.58 -5.40
N PHE A 299 16.35 -3.90 -5.53
CA PHE A 299 15.29 -4.59 -4.80
C PHE A 299 15.67 -4.72 -3.33
N ARG A 300 14.84 -4.19 -2.44
CA ARG A 300 15.10 -4.13 -1.00
C ARG A 300 13.89 -4.61 -0.22
N ALA A 301 14.00 -5.81 0.34
CA ALA A 301 13.03 -6.34 1.30
C ALA A 301 13.30 -5.76 2.69
N VAL A 302 12.78 -4.56 2.95
CA VAL A 302 12.86 -3.88 4.25
C VAL A 302 11.47 -3.77 4.89
N LEU A 303 11.44 -3.85 6.20
CA LEU A 303 10.25 -3.78 7.03
C LEU A 303 10.17 -2.43 7.75
N VAL A 304 9.16 -2.28 8.60
CA VAL A 304 8.91 -1.10 9.41
C VAL A 304 10.16 -0.64 10.17
N ASP A 305 10.22 0.68 10.44
CA ASP A 305 11.22 1.32 11.30
C ASP A 305 11.58 0.46 12.55
N PRO A 306 12.87 0.29 12.90
CA PRO A 306 14.05 0.88 12.30
C PRO A 306 14.66 0.12 11.13
N ASP A 307 14.05 -0.97 10.65
CA ASP A 307 14.63 -1.82 9.59
C ASP A 307 14.79 -1.05 8.26
N ASN A 308 13.86 -0.14 7.95
CA ASN A 308 13.93 0.75 6.78
C ASN A 308 14.79 2.01 6.96
N ARG A 309 15.46 2.18 8.11
CA ARG A 309 16.37 3.31 8.38
C ARG A 309 17.83 2.95 8.13
N VAL A 310 18.11 1.71 7.76
CA VAL A 310 19.46 1.28 7.38
C VAL A 310 19.82 1.89 6.03
N GLU A 311 20.91 2.66 6.03
CA GLU A 311 21.50 3.24 4.81
C GLU A 311 21.76 2.14 3.77
N PRO A 312 21.38 2.35 2.50
CA PRO A 312 21.67 1.40 1.45
C PRO A 312 23.18 1.32 1.16
N ASP A 313 23.62 0.18 0.65
CA ASP A 313 25.00 -0.02 0.20
C ASP A 313 25.26 0.84 -1.05
N GLN A 314 25.96 1.96 -0.87
CA GLN A 314 26.25 2.89 -1.96
C GLN A 314 27.12 2.27 -3.06
N ALA A 315 27.98 1.31 -2.75
CA ALA A 315 28.80 0.63 -3.76
C ALA A 315 27.94 -0.27 -4.64
N GLU A 316 26.97 -0.98 -4.04
CA GLU A 316 25.97 -1.77 -4.78
C GLU A 316 25.14 -0.89 -5.71
N LEU A 317 24.64 0.25 -5.22
CA LEU A 317 23.83 1.16 -6.04
C LEU A 317 24.61 1.73 -7.23
N VAL A 318 25.88 2.08 -7.03
CA VAL A 318 26.77 2.55 -8.11
C VAL A 318 27.01 1.44 -9.15
N ASP A 319 27.25 0.20 -8.72
CA ASP A 319 27.44 -0.93 -9.66
C ASP A 319 26.15 -1.20 -10.46
N ILE A 320 25.00 -1.24 -9.79
CA ILE A 320 23.69 -1.43 -10.44
C ILE A 320 23.43 -0.33 -11.48
N GLY A 321 23.69 0.93 -11.13
CA GLY A 321 23.53 2.07 -12.04
C GLY A 321 24.50 2.00 -13.23
N ALA A 322 25.75 1.64 -13.00
CA ALA A 322 26.74 1.48 -14.07
C ALA A 322 26.34 0.36 -15.05
N ARG A 323 25.79 -0.76 -14.54
CA ARG A 323 25.28 -1.85 -15.37
C ARG A 323 24.05 -1.45 -16.18
N ALA A 324 23.10 -0.72 -15.57
CA ALA A 324 21.86 -0.28 -16.21
C ALA A 324 22.09 0.56 -17.47
N ALA A 325 23.20 1.31 -17.54
CA ALA A 325 23.57 2.11 -18.70
C ALA A 325 23.87 1.30 -19.98
N TYR A 326 24.14 -0.01 -19.88
CA TYR A 326 24.57 -0.85 -21.00
C TYR A 326 23.64 -2.02 -21.32
N VAL A 327 22.50 -2.14 -20.63
CA VAL A 327 21.51 -3.19 -20.86
C VAL A 327 20.12 -2.59 -20.97
N ASP A 328 19.27 -3.21 -21.79
CA ASP A 328 17.86 -2.87 -21.83
C ASP A 328 17.08 -3.68 -20.77
N GLY A 329 15.76 -3.46 -20.71
CA GLY A 329 14.89 -4.15 -19.74
C GLY A 329 15.00 -5.67 -19.83
N PRO A 330 14.81 -6.29 -21.00
CA PRO A 330 14.93 -7.74 -21.17
C PRO A 330 16.30 -8.29 -20.81
N GLY A 331 17.38 -7.64 -21.25
CA GLY A 331 18.74 -8.04 -20.89
C GLY A 331 18.97 -8.02 -19.37
N ALA A 332 18.46 -6.99 -18.69
CA ALA A 332 18.51 -6.89 -17.24
C ALA A 332 17.56 -7.86 -16.51
N TRP A 333 16.46 -8.27 -17.15
CA TRP A 333 15.45 -9.18 -16.59
C TRP A 333 15.84 -10.66 -16.68
N VAL A 334 16.71 -11.03 -17.62
CA VAL A 334 17.23 -12.40 -17.72
C VAL A 334 18.19 -12.72 -16.56
N ASP A 335 18.86 -11.71 -15.98
CA ASP A 335 19.67 -11.86 -14.76
C ASP A 335 18.85 -12.51 -13.64
N PRO A 336 19.31 -13.62 -13.03
CA PRO A 336 18.61 -14.26 -11.90
C PRO A 336 18.31 -13.33 -10.71
N SER A 337 19.14 -12.32 -10.47
CA SER A 337 18.88 -11.31 -9.43
C SER A 337 17.83 -10.29 -9.85
N ALA A 338 17.67 -10.11 -11.17
CA ALA A 338 16.99 -8.99 -11.82
C ALA A 338 17.39 -7.61 -11.27
N GLY A 339 18.49 -7.49 -10.50
CA GLY A 339 18.80 -6.30 -9.70
C GLY A 339 18.89 -5.03 -10.54
N THR A 340 19.50 -5.17 -11.72
CA THR A 340 19.65 -4.08 -12.69
C THR A 340 18.35 -3.68 -13.38
N ALA A 341 17.34 -4.57 -13.45
CA ALA A 341 16.10 -4.30 -14.18
C ALA A 341 15.32 -3.12 -13.56
N ARG A 342 15.32 -2.99 -12.23
CA ARG A 342 14.67 -1.87 -11.54
C ARG A 342 15.33 -0.55 -11.86
N ALA A 343 16.66 -0.50 -11.82
CA ALA A 343 17.43 0.68 -12.19
C ALA A 343 17.22 1.08 -13.66
N VAL A 344 17.16 0.11 -14.59
CA VAL A 344 16.81 0.39 -16.00
C VAL A 344 15.44 1.06 -16.11
N VAL A 345 14.42 0.53 -15.42
CA VAL A 345 13.08 1.14 -15.44
C VAL A 345 13.11 2.56 -14.86
N ILE A 346 13.77 2.78 -13.73
CA ILE A 346 13.89 4.11 -13.11
C ILE A 346 14.58 5.08 -14.07
N GLU A 347 15.75 4.73 -14.59
CA GLU A 347 16.55 5.58 -15.47
C GLU A 347 15.78 5.95 -16.74
N ARG A 348 15.24 4.94 -17.45
CA ARG A 348 14.56 5.14 -18.73
C ARG A 348 13.26 5.93 -18.56
N LEU A 349 12.50 5.70 -17.48
CA LEU A 349 11.25 6.41 -17.25
C LEU A 349 11.48 7.83 -16.69
N LEU A 350 12.53 8.07 -15.91
CA LEU A 350 12.94 9.43 -15.54
C LEU A 350 13.41 10.23 -16.77
N ALA A 351 14.17 9.61 -17.67
CA ALA A 351 14.56 10.22 -18.93
C ALA A 351 13.33 10.53 -19.80
N LEU A 352 12.39 9.58 -19.92
CA LEU A 352 11.12 9.78 -20.63
C LEU A 352 10.31 10.93 -20.02
N ARG A 353 10.20 11.03 -18.70
CA ARG A 353 9.49 12.13 -18.04
C ARG A 353 10.10 13.49 -18.36
N ARG A 354 11.43 13.57 -18.48
CA ARG A 354 12.13 14.79 -18.88
C ARG A 354 11.88 15.12 -20.36
N GLU A 355 11.90 14.11 -21.23
CA GLU A 355 11.65 14.25 -22.67
C GLU A 355 10.19 14.64 -22.97
N ARG A 356 9.25 13.99 -22.29
CA ARG A 356 7.80 14.11 -22.49
C ARG A 356 7.11 14.78 -21.31
N ILE A 357 7.68 15.89 -20.84
CA ILE A 357 7.11 16.66 -19.72
C ILE A 357 5.74 17.27 -20.09
N ASP A 358 5.50 17.48 -21.38
CA ASP A 358 4.22 17.87 -21.97
C ASP A 358 3.09 16.87 -21.62
N ALA A 359 3.40 15.58 -21.65
CA ALA A 359 2.45 14.48 -21.39
C ALA A 359 2.54 13.93 -19.96
N LEU A 360 3.74 13.80 -19.40
CA LEU A 360 3.97 13.16 -18.10
C LEU A 360 3.98 14.16 -16.94
N GLY A 361 4.17 15.45 -17.24
CA GLY A 361 4.14 16.55 -16.28
C GLY A 361 2.72 17.04 -15.94
N PRO A 362 2.60 18.24 -15.34
CA PRO A 362 1.34 18.67 -14.73
C PRO A 362 0.20 19.00 -15.70
N THR A 363 0.51 19.24 -16.98
CA THR A 363 -0.46 19.61 -18.02
C THR A 363 -0.98 18.41 -18.82
N GLY A 364 -0.37 17.24 -18.64
CA GLY A 364 -0.69 16.07 -19.45
C GLY A 364 -1.90 15.31 -18.90
N GLY A 365 -2.82 14.96 -19.79
CA GLY A 365 -4.07 14.27 -19.43
C GLY A 365 -3.87 12.79 -19.09
N TYR A 366 -4.97 12.12 -18.78
CA TYR A 366 -5.03 10.70 -18.46
C TYR A 366 -6.25 10.06 -19.13
N ARG A 367 -6.05 8.91 -19.78
CA ARG A 367 -7.13 8.14 -20.41
C ARG A 367 -6.87 6.65 -20.27
N SER A 368 -7.81 5.89 -19.74
CA SER A 368 -7.75 4.42 -19.77
C SER A 368 -7.86 3.90 -21.20
N ILE A 369 -7.14 2.82 -21.51
CA ILE A 369 -7.24 2.11 -22.79
C ILE A 369 -7.73 0.69 -22.50
N PRO A 370 -8.93 0.28 -22.96
CA PRO A 370 -9.36 -1.09 -22.75
C PRO A 370 -8.50 -2.04 -23.61
N ALA A 371 -8.07 -3.15 -23.01
CA ALA A 371 -7.52 -4.27 -23.75
C ALA A 371 -8.66 -5.11 -24.35
N GLU A 372 -8.33 -5.92 -25.35
CA GLU A 372 -9.24 -6.82 -26.04
C GLU A 372 -8.81 -8.28 -25.89
N GLY A 373 -9.78 -9.20 -25.94
CA GLY A 373 -9.56 -10.64 -25.86
C GLY A 373 -9.72 -11.25 -24.46
N PRO A 374 -9.52 -12.58 -24.33
CA PRO A 374 -9.76 -13.31 -23.09
C PRO A 374 -9.02 -12.81 -21.84
N GLY A 375 -7.85 -12.18 -22.00
CA GLY A 375 -7.05 -11.62 -20.91
C GLY A 375 -7.22 -10.12 -20.69
N ALA A 376 -8.23 -9.46 -21.27
CA ALA A 376 -8.43 -8.02 -21.15
C ALA A 376 -8.51 -7.54 -19.69
N ASP A 377 -9.15 -8.33 -18.82
CA ASP A 377 -9.29 -8.01 -17.38
C ASP A 377 -8.01 -8.29 -16.57
N ASP A 378 -7.00 -8.91 -17.18
CA ASP A 378 -5.73 -9.30 -16.52
C ASP A 378 -4.69 -8.16 -16.55
N VAL A 379 -5.03 -6.99 -17.09
CA VAL A 379 -4.09 -5.88 -17.30
C VAL A 379 -4.66 -4.52 -16.86
N ILE A 380 -3.76 -3.58 -16.62
CA ILE A 380 -4.04 -2.16 -16.44
C ILE A 380 -3.38 -1.44 -17.61
N ALA A 381 -4.14 -0.62 -18.33
CA ALA A 381 -3.62 0.11 -19.48
C ALA A 381 -4.15 1.55 -19.55
N PHE A 382 -3.25 2.50 -19.77
CA PHE A 382 -3.62 3.91 -19.87
C PHE A 382 -2.66 4.70 -20.77
N ALA A 383 -3.15 5.80 -21.31
CA ALA A 383 -2.39 6.83 -22.00
C ALA A 383 -2.26 8.09 -21.13
N ARG A 384 -1.08 8.71 -21.19
CA ARG A 384 -0.90 10.13 -20.89
C ARG A 384 -0.99 10.92 -22.18
N THR A 385 -1.70 12.04 -22.16
CA THR A 385 -2.09 12.79 -23.37
C THR A 385 -1.52 14.20 -23.40
N VAL A 386 -1.33 14.74 -24.61
CA VAL A 386 -1.09 16.16 -24.87
C VAL A 386 -2.32 16.68 -25.61
N GLY A 387 -3.16 17.46 -24.92
CA GLY A 387 -4.54 17.65 -25.36
C GLY A 387 -5.26 16.30 -25.42
N ASP A 388 -5.89 16.01 -26.55
CA ASP A 388 -6.63 14.75 -26.78
C ASP A 388 -5.75 13.62 -27.35
N GLU A 389 -4.52 13.94 -27.75
CA GLU A 389 -3.62 12.97 -28.41
C GLU A 389 -2.83 12.16 -27.37
N ALA A 390 -2.82 10.84 -27.54
CA ALA A 390 -2.00 9.98 -26.71
C ALA A 390 -0.51 10.18 -27.03
N ALA A 391 0.30 10.33 -25.98
CA ALA A 391 1.73 10.61 -26.09
C ALA A 391 2.59 9.49 -25.50
N VAL A 392 2.15 8.93 -24.37
CA VAL A 392 2.81 7.82 -23.68
C VAL A 392 1.74 6.81 -23.27
N ILE A 393 1.96 5.53 -23.57
CA ILE A 393 1.06 4.43 -23.18
C ILE A 393 1.80 3.54 -22.19
N THR A 394 1.12 3.14 -21.12
CA THR A 394 1.64 2.19 -20.13
C THR A 394 0.69 1.03 -19.99
N VAL A 395 1.24 -0.18 -20.00
CA VAL A 395 0.52 -1.43 -19.78
C VAL A 395 1.25 -2.24 -18.72
N ALA A 396 0.52 -2.70 -17.73
CA ALA A 396 1.04 -3.53 -16.65
C ALA A 396 0.11 -4.73 -16.42
N PRO A 397 0.65 -5.91 -16.07
CA PRO A 397 -0.19 -7.01 -15.63
C PRO A 397 -0.85 -6.66 -14.29
N ARG A 398 -2.16 -6.90 -14.20
CA ARG A 398 -2.92 -6.92 -12.95
C ARG A 398 -2.80 -8.28 -12.27
N ALA A 399 -2.76 -9.33 -13.08
CA ALA A 399 -2.79 -10.70 -12.61
C ALA A 399 -1.42 -11.15 -12.06
N VAL A 400 -1.47 -11.99 -11.02
CA VAL A 400 -0.30 -12.68 -10.45
C VAL A 400 0.10 -13.91 -11.29
N VAL A 401 -0.78 -14.31 -12.20
CA VAL A 401 -0.57 -15.38 -13.18
C VAL A 401 -0.23 -14.78 -14.55
N PRO A 402 0.36 -15.56 -15.48
CA PRO A 402 0.57 -15.10 -16.84
C PRO A 402 -0.72 -14.56 -17.45
N VAL A 403 -0.62 -13.37 -18.05
CA VAL A 403 -1.73 -12.72 -18.75
C VAL A 403 -2.24 -13.65 -19.86
N ARG A 404 -3.55 -13.96 -19.82
CA ARG A 404 -4.19 -14.71 -20.89
C ARG A 404 -4.09 -13.94 -22.20
N GLN A 405 -4.33 -14.61 -23.33
CA GLN A 405 -4.25 -13.96 -24.64
C GLN A 405 -5.09 -12.68 -24.67
N ALA A 406 -4.41 -11.57 -24.89
CA ALA A 406 -4.99 -10.23 -24.95
C ALA A 406 -4.13 -9.34 -25.84
N GLU A 407 -4.78 -8.34 -26.43
CA GLU A 407 -4.11 -7.30 -27.20
C GLU A 407 -4.55 -5.93 -26.70
N LEU A 408 -3.67 -4.94 -26.87
CA LEU A 408 -4.01 -3.55 -26.60
C LEU A 408 -4.13 -2.80 -27.92
N PRO A 409 -5.34 -2.35 -28.32
CA PRO A 409 -5.49 -1.44 -29.44
C PRO A 409 -4.71 -0.14 -29.19
N LEU A 410 -3.90 0.26 -30.17
CA LEU A 410 -3.11 1.48 -30.12
C LEU A 410 -3.82 2.61 -30.87
N PRO A 411 -3.78 3.86 -30.35
CA PRO A 411 -4.16 5.03 -31.13
C PRO A 411 -3.32 5.14 -32.42
N PRO A 412 -3.83 5.80 -33.48
CA PRO A 412 -3.09 5.99 -34.73
C PRO A 412 -1.71 6.60 -34.50
N GLY A 413 -0.70 6.06 -35.17
CA GLY A 413 0.70 6.49 -35.06
C GLY A 413 1.67 5.32 -34.92
N CYS A 414 2.96 5.64 -34.83
CA CYS A 414 4.03 4.68 -34.62
C CYS A 414 4.55 4.82 -33.18
N TRP A 415 4.60 3.70 -32.46
CA TRP A 415 4.91 3.68 -31.04
C TRP A 415 6.25 2.99 -30.79
N ARG A 416 7.17 3.68 -30.11
CA ARG A 416 8.47 3.12 -29.71
C ARG A 416 8.41 2.57 -28.29
N HIS A 417 8.93 1.36 -28.08
CA HIS A 417 9.10 0.81 -26.74
C HIS A 417 10.22 1.53 -25.99
N VAL A 418 9.96 1.93 -24.74
CA VAL A 418 10.90 2.72 -23.93
C VAL A 418 11.88 1.84 -23.16
N LEU A 419 11.46 0.62 -22.80
CA LEU A 419 12.22 -0.31 -21.95
C LEU A 419 12.93 -1.43 -22.74
N VAL A 420 12.75 -1.49 -24.06
CA VAL A 420 13.27 -2.57 -24.92
C VAL A 420 13.84 -1.88 -26.16
N ASP A 421 15.16 -1.91 -26.31
CA ASP A 421 15.84 -1.04 -27.29
C ASP A 421 15.60 -1.50 -28.74
N ASP A 422 15.59 -2.83 -28.99
CA ASP A 422 15.41 -3.43 -30.32
C ASP A 422 13.97 -3.86 -30.64
N ALA A 423 12.98 -3.36 -29.87
CA ALA A 423 11.58 -3.65 -30.15
C ALA A 423 11.15 -3.01 -31.49
N PRO A 424 10.40 -3.71 -32.36
CA PRO A 424 9.80 -3.10 -33.54
C PRO A 424 8.85 -1.97 -33.13
N LEU A 425 8.69 -0.98 -34.01
CA LEU A 425 7.64 0.04 -33.82
C LEU A 425 6.28 -0.66 -33.80
N ALA A 426 5.48 -0.37 -32.79
CA ALA A 426 4.13 -0.89 -32.69
C ALA A 426 3.15 0.04 -33.42
N GLU A 427 2.25 -0.56 -34.19
CA GLU A 427 1.22 0.13 -34.97
C GLU A 427 -0.10 -0.65 -34.86
N GLY A 428 -1.20 0.06 -34.61
CA GLY A 428 -2.54 -0.52 -34.52
C GLY A 428 -2.84 -1.32 -33.24
N HIS A 429 -1.96 -2.23 -32.81
CA HIS A 429 -2.13 -3.01 -31.58
C HIS A 429 -0.79 -3.53 -31.01
N VAL A 430 -0.82 -4.03 -29.76
CA VAL A 430 0.26 -4.80 -29.13
C VAL A 430 -0.29 -6.11 -28.58
N GLU A 431 0.30 -7.24 -28.96
CA GLU A 431 0.02 -8.53 -28.30
C GLU A 431 0.66 -8.56 -26.90
N LEU A 432 -0.15 -8.70 -25.85
CA LEU A 432 0.30 -8.51 -24.47
C LEU A 432 1.02 -9.74 -23.90
N THR A 433 0.57 -10.96 -24.22
CA THR A 433 1.21 -12.19 -23.75
C THR A 433 2.69 -12.30 -24.17
N PRO A 434 3.07 -12.13 -25.46
CA PRO A 434 4.48 -12.15 -25.84
C PRO A 434 5.25 -10.96 -25.25
N ALA A 435 4.65 -9.77 -25.18
CA ALA A 435 5.29 -8.60 -24.59
C ALA A 435 5.67 -8.82 -23.11
N PHE A 436 4.76 -9.36 -22.30
CA PHE A 436 5.03 -9.67 -20.90
C PHE A 436 5.95 -10.87 -20.67
N ALA A 437 6.09 -11.76 -21.67
CA ALA A 437 7.14 -12.78 -21.65
C ALA A 437 8.54 -12.16 -21.81
N THR A 438 8.65 -11.02 -22.50
CA THR A 438 9.90 -10.30 -22.70
C THR A 438 10.25 -9.42 -21.49
N PHE A 439 9.31 -8.61 -20.99
CA PHE A 439 9.51 -7.74 -19.84
C PHE A 439 8.19 -7.48 -19.09
N PRO A 440 8.15 -7.40 -17.75
CA PRO A 440 6.89 -7.36 -16.97
C PRO A 440 6.13 -6.01 -17.03
N ALA A 441 6.45 -5.14 -17.97
CA ALA A 441 5.74 -3.89 -18.22
C ALA A 441 5.96 -3.45 -19.68
N VAL A 442 4.96 -2.80 -20.26
CA VAL A 442 5.06 -2.18 -21.58
C VAL A 442 4.91 -0.68 -21.40
N VAL A 443 5.90 0.08 -21.86
CA VAL A 443 5.82 1.55 -21.93
C VAL A 443 6.18 1.98 -23.33
N LEU A 444 5.24 2.64 -23.99
CA LEU A 444 5.38 3.13 -25.35
C LEU A 444 5.33 4.66 -25.37
N VAL A 445 6.09 5.25 -26.28
CA VAL A 445 6.05 6.69 -26.57
C VAL A 445 5.82 6.90 -28.06
N THR A 446 4.95 7.86 -28.41
CA THR A 446 4.76 8.22 -29.82
C THR A 446 6.06 8.77 -30.40
N ARG A 447 6.39 8.35 -31.62
CA ARG A 447 7.57 8.81 -32.36
C ARG A 447 7.34 10.14 -33.07
#